data_AF-G5LTU9-F1
#
_entry.id   AF-G5LTU9-F1
#
_cell.length_a   1.000
_cell.length_b   1.000
_cell.length_c   1.000
_cell.angle_alpha   90.00
_cell.angle_beta   90.00
_cell.angle_gamma   90.00
#
_symmetry.space_group_name_H-M   'P 1'
#
loop_
_entity.id
_entity.type
_entity.pdbx_description
1 polymer ?
#
loop_
_entity_poly.entity_id
_entity_poly.type
_entity_poly.pdbx_seq_one_letter_code
_entity_poly.pdbx_strand_id
1 'polypeptide(L)'
;MGTVNAGEEVTLLQSDANYGQIKDSSGRTAWIPLKELNTTPSLRTRVPDLENQVKTLTDKLNNIDTTWNQRTADMQQKVAQSDSVINGLKEENQKLKNELIVAQKKVSAANLQLDDKQRTIIMQWFMYGGGVLGIGLLLGLVLPHMIPSRKRKDRWMN
;
A
#
# COMPACT_ATOMS: atom_id res chain seq x y z
N MET A 1 51.18 25.99 -63.50
CA MET A 1 51.14 26.20 -62.03
C MET A 1 49.91 25.48 -61.50
N GLY A 2 50.07 24.36 -60.80
CA GLY A 2 48.93 23.55 -60.33
C GLY A 2 48.58 23.93 -58.89
N THR A 3 47.30 24.16 -58.61
CA THR A 3 46.77 24.40 -57.27
C THR A 3 46.08 23.14 -56.76
N VAL A 4 46.32 22.77 -55.51
CA VAL A 4 45.59 21.72 -54.78
C VAL A 4 44.56 22.43 -53.90
N ASN A 5 43.30 21.97 -53.90
CA ASN A 5 42.24 22.61 -53.14
C ASN A 5 42.29 22.18 -51.66
N ALA A 6 42.01 23.11 -50.74
CA ALA A 6 42.04 22.83 -49.31
C ALA A 6 41.00 21.76 -48.92
N GLY A 7 41.44 20.71 -48.24
CA GLY A 7 40.59 19.63 -47.71
C GLY A 7 40.47 18.37 -48.58
N GLU A 8 41.22 18.30 -49.70
CA GLU A 8 41.38 17.09 -50.51
C GLU A 8 42.33 16.08 -49.84
N GLU A 9 42.03 14.78 -49.95
CA GLU A 9 42.84 13.72 -49.38
C GLU A 9 44.12 13.53 -50.21
N VAL A 10 45.27 13.64 -49.56
CA VAL A 10 46.58 13.57 -50.22
C VAL A 10 47.48 12.57 -49.51
N THR A 11 48.24 11.81 -50.28
CA THR A 11 49.21 10.83 -49.74
C THR A 11 50.59 11.47 -49.65
N LEU A 12 51.19 11.50 -48.47
CA LEU A 12 52.57 11.98 -48.30
C LEU A 12 53.54 10.94 -48.86
N LEU A 13 54.38 11.34 -49.83
CA LEU A 13 55.40 10.48 -50.44
C LEU A 13 56.77 10.66 -49.80
N GLN A 14 57.17 11.91 -49.55
CA GLN A 14 58.47 12.25 -49.00
C GLN A 14 58.36 13.54 -48.19
N SER A 15 59.13 13.68 -47.11
CA SER A 15 59.19 14.90 -46.30
C SER A 15 60.62 15.35 -46.12
N ASP A 16 60.88 16.64 -46.32
CA ASP A 16 62.09 17.35 -45.93
C ASP A 16 61.75 18.38 -44.84
N ALA A 17 62.76 19.02 -44.22
CA ALA A 17 62.67 19.79 -42.98
C ALA A 17 61.43 20.70 -42.84
N ASN A 18 60.99 21.37 -43.91
CA ASN A 18 59.83 22.27 -43.88
C ASN A 18 58.77 21.97 -44.97
N TYR A 19 58.99 20.98 -45.84
CA TYR A 19 58.14 20.72 -47.01
C TYR A 19 57.86 19.22 -47.17
N GLY A 20 56.60 18.87 -47.42
CA GLY A 20 56.17 17.52 -47.77
C GLY A 20 55.86 17.45 -49.26
N GLN A 21 56.41 16.45 -49.95
CA GLN A 21 55.96 16.05 -51.27
C GLN A 21 54.71 15.19 -51.11
N ILE A 22 53.58 15.69 -51.60
CA ILE A 22 52.31 14.98 -51.58
C ILE A 22 51.93 14.50 -52.98
N LYS A 23 51.18 13.39 -53.02
CA LYS A 23 50.50 12.88 -54.20
C LYS A 23 49.00 13.08 -54.03
N ASP A 24 48.43 13.77 -54.99
CA ASP A 24 46.99 14.03 -55.09
C ASP A 24 46.26 12.81 -55.70
N SER A 25 44.93 12.75 -55.52
CA SER A 25 44.01 11.74 -56.07
C SER A 25 44.14 11.58 -57.60
N SER A 26 44.52 12.66 -58.28
CA SER A 26 44.78 12.72 -59.73
C SER A 26 46.19 12.26 -60.14
N GLY A 27 46.98 11.71 -59.21
CA GLY A 27 48.32 11.18 -59.48
C GLY A 27 49.44 12.20 -59.64
N ARG A 28 49.14 13.49 -59.42
CA ARG A 28 50.09 14.60 -59.53
C ARG A 28 50.89 14.74 -58.24
N THR A 29 52.17 15.09 -58.35
CA THR A 29 53.04 15.34 -57.19
C THR A 29 53.30 16.84 -57.04
N ALA A 30 53.17 17.34 -55.82
CA ALA A 30 53.41 18.74 -55.48
C ALA A 30 54.09 18.86 -54.12
N TRP A 31 54.91 19.90 -53.95
CA TRP A 31 55.56 20.21 -52.68
C TRP A 31 54.72 21.24 -51.92
N ILE A 32 54.31 20.91 -50.70
CA ILE A 32 53.51 21.77 -49.84
C ILE A 32 54.21 21.92 -48.48
N PRO A 33 54.22 23.13 -47.87
CA PRO A 33 54.73 23.31 -46.52
C PRO A 33 54.05 22.38 -45.51
N LEU A 34 54.83 21.71 -44.64
CA LEU A 34 54.29 20.74 -43.66
C LEU A 34 53.26 21.35 -42.70
N LYS A 35 53.34 22.66 -42.43
CA LYS A 35 52.38 23.42 -41.61
C LYS A 35 50.95 23.46 -42.19
N GLU A 36 50.80 23.20 -43.49
CA GLU A 36 49.50 23.18 -44.19
C GLU A 36 48.96 21.75 -44.34
N LEU A 37 49.73 20.74 -43.95
CA LEU A 37 49.30 19.34 -43.88
C LEU A 37 48.78 19.06 -42.47
N ASN A 38 47.47 18.84 -42.36
CA ASN A 38 46.84 18.49 -41.09
C ASN A 38 46.40 17.02 -41.13
N THR A 39 46.77 16.25 -40.11
CA THR A 39 46.42 14.82 -39.94
C THR A 39 44.97 14.61 -39.50
N THR A 40 44.22 15.68 -39.25
CA THR A 40 42.79 15.61 -38.98
C THR A 40 41.97 15.61 -40.27
N PRO A 41 41.08 14.62 -40.49
CA PRO A 41 40.28 14.52 -41.71
C PRO A 41 39.37 15.73 -41.89
N SER A 42 39.20 16.19 -43.14
CA SER A 42 38.52 17.45 -43.46
C SER A 42 37.02 17.42 -43.12
N LEU A 43 36.47 18.60 -42.81
CA LEU A 43 35.08 18.80 -42.37
C LEU A 43 34.00 18.22 -43.30
N ARG A 44 34.31 17.85 -44.56
CA ARG A 44 33.33 17.25 -45.50
C ARG A 44 32.81 15.88 -45.06
N THR A 45 33.60 15.13 -44.28
CA THR A 45 33.18 13.80 -43.78
C THR A 45 32.54 13.88 -42.39
N ARG A 46 32.86 14.91 -41.60
CA ARG A 46 32.31 15.08 -40.24
C ARG A 46 30.91 15.69 -40.19
N VAL A 47 30.54 16.55 -41.14
CA VAL A 47 29.22 17.21 -41.15
C VAL A 47 28.06 16.21 -41.24
N PRO A 48 28.06 15.22 -42.17
CA PRO A 48 26.98 14.24 -42.24
C PRO A 48 26.89 13.34 -40.98
N ASP A 49 28.04 12.94 -40.42
CA ASP A 49 28.09 12.09 -39.23
C ASP A 49 27.64 12.84 -37.96
N LEU A 50 27.98 14.13 -37.84
CA LEU A 50 27.52 14.98 -36.75
C LEU A 50 26.01 15.27 -36.86
N GLU A 51 25.49 15.52 -38.06
CA GLU A 51 24.05 15.69 -38.30
C GLU A 51 23.26 14.42 -37.95
N ASN A 52 23.76 13.24 -38.35
CA ASN A 52 23.16 11.96 -37.98
C ASN A 52 23.17 11.72 -36.46
N GLN A 53 24.25 12.10 -35.78
CA GLN A 53 24.31 12.01 -34.32
C GLN A 53 23.32 12.95 -33.65
N VAL A 54 23.24 14.21 -34.07
CA VAL A 54 22.25 15.17 -33.52
C VAL A 54 20.83 14.66 -33.73
N LYS A 55 20.49 14.19 -34.93
CA LYS A 55 19.18 13.60 -35.21
C LYS A 55 18.87 12.41 -34.29
N THR A 56 19.82 11.49 -34.14
CA THR A 56 19.66 10.31 -33.27
C THR A 56 19.48 10.70 -31.80
N LEU A 57 20.23 11.71 -31.33
CA LEU A 57 20.09 12.23 -29.96
C LEU A 57 18.74 12.94 -29.77
N THR A 58 18.31 13.75 -30.74
CA THR A 58 16.99 14.41 -30.73
C THR A 58 15.85 13.39 -30.70
N ASP A 59 15.92 12.34 -31.53
CA ASP A 59 14.91 11.29 -31.56
C ASP A 59 14.85 10.53 -30.23
N LYS A 60 16.01 10.26 -29.61
CA LYS A 60 16.07 9.66 -28.25
C LYS A 60 15.48 10.58 -27.19
N LEU A 61 15.79 11.89 -27.22
CA LEU A 61 15.24 12.86 -26.28
C LEU A 61 13.72 12.98 -26.39
N ASN A 62 13.19 13.06 -27.62
CA ASN A 62 11.74 13.10 -27.85
C ASN A 62 11.04 11.82 -27.35
N ASN A 63 11.67 10.66 -27.52
CA ASN A 63 11.15 9.39 -27.00
C ASN A 63 11.19 9.33 -25.45
N ILE A 64 12.24 9.89 -24.86
CA ILE A 64 12.38 10.01 -23.40
C ILE A 64 11.31 10.93 -22.83
N ASP A 65 11.09 12.12 -23.40
CA ASP A 65 10.07 13.07 -22.94
C ASP A 65 8.66 12.48 -23.01
N THR A 66 8.33 11.79 -24.11
CA THR A 66 7.02 11.13 -24.26
C THR A 66 6.83 10.01 -23.23
N THR A 67 7.86 9.19 -23.00
CA THR A 67 7.82 8.10 -22.00
C THR A 67 7.73 8.63 -20.56
N TRP A 68 8.46 9.71 -20.24
CA TRP A 68 8.42 10.32 -18.91
C TRP A 68 7.08 10.98 -18.62
N ASN A 69 6.52 11.70 -19.59
CA ASN A 69 5.19 12.29 -19.45
C ASN A 69 4.14 11.20 -19.20
N GLN A 70 4.20 10.10 -19.96
CA GLN A 70 3.27 9.00 -19.78
C GLN A 70 3.45 8.30 -18.42
N ARG A 71 4.68 8.01 -18.00
CA ARG A 71 4.96 7.44 -16.66
C ARG A 71 4.53 8.36 -15.53
N THR A 72 4.66 9.67 -15.70
CA THR A 72 4.27 10.66 -14.68
C THR A 72 2.75 10.70 -14.56
N ALA A 73 2.03 10.70 -15.68
CA ALA A 73 0.57 10.61 -15.70
C ALA A 73 0.08 9.30 -15.06
N ASP A 74 0.67 8.16 -15.43
CA ASP A 74 0.35 6.85 -14.83
C ASP A 74 0.62 6.84 -13.32
N MET A 75 1.76 7.39 -12.89
CA MET A 75 2.11 7.49 -11.47
C MET A 75 1.09 8.35 -10.72
N GLN A 76 0.72 9.50 -11.27
CA GLN A 76 -0.23 10.40 -10.65
C GLN A 76 -1.62 9.76 -10.53
N GLN A 77 -2.06 9.03 -11.56
CA GLN A 77 -3.29 8.26 -11.51
C GLN A 77 -3.23 7.16 -10.45
N LYS A 78 -2.10 6.44 -10.35
CA LYS A 78 -1.92 5.33 -9.40
C LYS A 78 -1.88 5.82 -7.95
N VAL A 79 -1.27 6.99 -7.71
CA VAL A 79 -1.28 7.66 -6.41
C VAL A 79 -2.70 8.09 -6.03
N ALA A 80 -3.42 8.76 -6.93
CA ALA A 80 -4.81 9.18 -6.67
C ALA A 80 -5.74 7.99 -6.39
N GLN A 81 -5.59 6.89 -7.13
CA GLN A 81 -6.32 5.64 -6.86
C GLN A 81 -5.96 5.05 -5.49
N SER A 82 -4.67 5.03 -5.15
CA SER A 82 -4.20 4.52 -3.85
C SER A 82 -4.73 5.36 -2.69
N ASP A 83 -4.72 6.68 -2.81
CA ASP A 83 -5.26 7.59 -1.80
C ASP A 83 -6.76 7.36 -1.58
N SER A 84 -7.53 7.15 -2.65
CA SER A 84 -8.96 6.81 -2.56
C SER A 84 -9.19 5.49 -1.83
N VAL A 85 -8.42 4.44 -2.14
CA VAL A 85 -8.50 3.13 -1.46
C VAL A 85 -8.12 3.25 0.01
N ILE A 86 -7.04 3.97 0.32
CA ILE A 86 -6.58 4.19 1.70
C ILE A 86 -7.66 4.92 2.52
N ASN A 87 -8.27 5.95 1.95
CA ASN A 87 -9.34 6.69 2.63
C ASN A 87 -10.57 5.80 2.86
N GLY A 88 -10.98 5.00 1.87
CA GLY A 88 -12.08 4.05 2.03
C GLY A 88 -11.80 3.00 3.12
N LEU A 89 -10.60 2.42 3.13
CA LEU A 89 -10.17 1.48 4.16
C LEU A 89 -10.13 2.12 5.55
N LYS A 90 -9.71 3.39 5.65
CA LYS A 90 -9.68 4.14 6.91
C LYS A 90 -11.09 4.39 7.46
N GLU A 91 -12.03 4.76 6.60
CA GLU A 91 -13.45 4.93 6.96
C GLU A 91 -14.07 3.60 7.42
N GLU A 92 -13.84 2.52 6.69
CA GLU A 92 -14.33 1.20 7.05
C GLU A 92 -13.76 0.72 8.39
N ASN A 93 -12.46 0.94 8.62
CA ASN A 93 -11.81 0.60 9.89
C ASN A 93 -12.39 1.40 11.06
N GLN A 94 -12.68 2.70 10.86
CA GLN A 94 -13.37 3.52 11.87
C GLN A 94 -14.79 3.02 12.14
N LYS A 95 -15.54 2.65 11.10
CA LYS A 95 -16.89 2.08 11.23
C LYS A 95 -16.87 0.77 12.01
N LEU A 96 -15.98 -0.16 11.66
CA LEU A 96 -15.82 -1.43 12.36
C LEU A 96 -15.43 -1.26 13.83
N LYS A 97 -14.53 -0.32 14.14
CA LYS A 97 -14.18 0.02 15.52
C LYS A 97 -15.38 0.54 16.31
N ASN A 98 -16.20 1.41 15.71
CA ASN A 98 -17.40 1.92 16.35
C ASN A 98 -18.44 0.81 16.57
N GLU A 99 -18.65 -0.07 15.58
CA GLU A 99 -19.54 -1.22 15.70
C GLU A 99 -19.07 -2.17 16.81
N LEU A 100 -17.76 -2.42 16.91
CA LEU A 100 -17.18 -3.24 17.97
C LEU A 100 -17.41 -2.63 19.36
N ILE A 101 -17.22 -1.33 19.52
CA ILE A 101 -17.54 -0.61 20.78
C ILE A 101 -19.02 -0.75 21.12
N VAL A 102 -19.92 -0.59 20.14
CA VAL A 102 -21.37 -0.72 20.36
C VAL A 102 -21.74 -2.15 20.72
N ALA A 103 -21.21 -3.15 20.01
CA ALA A 103 -21.44 -4.56 20.30
C ALA A 103 -20.95 -4.91 21.72
N GLN A 104 -19.76 -4.44 22.10
CA GLN A 104 -19.22 -4.67 23.43
C GLN A 104 -20.06 -3.99 24.52
N LYS A 105 -20.51 -2.74 24.30
CA LYS A 105 -21.45 -2.07 25.21
C LYS A 105 -22.77 -2.82 25.34
N LYS A 106 -23.32 -3.35 24.24
CA LYS A 106 -24.54 -4.17 24.27
C LYS A 106 -24.34 -5.45 25.07
N VAL A 107 -23.21 -6.14 24.89
CA VAL A 107 -22.86 -7.33 25.68
C VAL A 107 -22.73 -6.99 27.16
N SER A 108 -22.01 -5.92 27.50
CA SER A 108 -21.90 -5.45 28.89
C SER A 108 -23.26 -5.08 29.49
N ALA A 109 -24.11 -4.36 28.74
CA ALA A 109 -25.45 -4.00 29.20
C ALA A 109 -26.37 -5.22 29.35
N ALA A 110 -26.26 -6.21 28.46
CA ALA A 110 -26.99 -7.47 28.59
C ALA A 110 -26.54 -8.26 29.82
N ASN A 111 -25.23 -8.31 30.09
CA ASN A 111 -24.69 -8.94 31.29
C ASN A 111 -25.15 -8.23 32.57
N LEU A 112 -25.15 -6.89 32.60
CA LEU A 112 -25.64 -6.12 33.75
C LEU A 112 -27.14 -6.32 33.98
N GLN A 113 -27.95 -6.40 32.92
CA GLN A 113 -29.39 -6.69 33.05
C GLN A 113 -29.67 -8.13 33.48
N LEU A 114 -28.82 -9.08 33.09
CA LEU A 114 -28.92 -10.46 33.56
C LEU A 114 -28.62 -10.56 35.06
N ASP A 115 -27.66 -9.78 35.57
CA ASP A 115 -27.29 -9.78 36.99
C ASP A 115 -28.38 -9.18 37.89
N ASP A 116 -29.10 -8.17 37.40
CA ASP A 116 -30.22 -7.55 38.13
C ASP A 116 -31.47 -8.46 38.14
N LYS A 117 -31.75 -9.18 37.04
CA LYS A 117 -32.88 -10.14 36.98
C LYS A 117 -32.65 -11.39 37.84
N GLN A 118 -31.41 -11.83 38.03
CA GLN A 118 -31.14 -12.99 38.89
C GLN A 118 -31.44 -12.70 40.37
N ARG A 119 -31.30 -11.46 40.84
CA ARG A 119 -31.65 -11.07 42.22
C ARG A 119 -33.15 -11.15 42.51
N THR A 120 -34.01 -10.87 41.52
CA THR A 120 -35.47 -10.94 41.70
C THR A 120 -36.00 -12.38 41.71
N ILE A 121 -35.40 -13.29 40.92
CA ILE A 121 -35.87 -14.68 40.81
C ILE A 121 -35.59 -15.49 42.09
N ILE A 122 -34.47 -15.22 42.78
CA ILE A 122 -34.14 -15.85 44.06
C ILE A 122 -35.11 -15.41 45.17
N MET A 123 -35.49 -14.13 45.23
CA MET A 123 -36.40 -13.62 46.27
C MET A 123 -37.79 -14.23 46.19
N GLN A 124 -38.33 -14.44 44.99
CA GLN A 124 -39.69 -14.97 44.82
C GLN A 124 -39.80 -16.42 45.32
N TRP A 125 -38.86 -17.29 44.95
CA TRP A 125 -38.85 -18.68 45.41
C TRP A 125 -38.53 -18.82 46.90
N PHE A 126 -37.60 -18.03 47.45
CA PHE A 126 -37.35 -18.01 48.89
C PHE A 126 -38.55 -17.52 49.70
N MET A 127 -39.29 -16.52 49.21
CA MET A 127 -40.49 -16.00 49.87
C MET A 127 -41.62 -17.03 49.90
N TYR A 128 -41.87 -17.72 48.79
CA TYR A 128 -42.87 -18.81 48.75
C TYR A 128 -42.42 -20.02 49.59
N GLY A 129 -41.15 -20.43 49.51
CA GLY A 129 -40.63 -21.56 50.28
C GLY A 129 -40.60 -21.29 51.79
N GLY A 130 -40.12 -20.13 52.21
CA GLY A 130 -40.07 -19.71 53.62
C GLY A 130 -41.45 -19.44 54.21
N GLY A 131 -42.36 -18.84 53.43
CA GLY A 131 -43.73 -18.56 53.87
C GLY A 131 -44.54 -19.83 54.13
N VAL A 132 -44.44 -20.83 53.23
CA VAL A 132 -45.12 -22.12 53.41
C VAL A 132 -44.57 -22.89 54.61
N LEU A 133 -43.24 -22.88 54.82
CA LEU A 133 -42.64 -23.49 56.02
C LEU A 133 -43.07 -22.80 57.31
N GLY A 134 -43.14 -21.47 57.33
CA GLY A 134 -43.60 -20.70 58.48
C GLY A 134 -45.07 -20.98 58.84
N ILE A 135 -45.96 -20.96 57.84
CA ILE A 135 -47.38 -21.28 58.03
C ILE A 135 -47.56 -22.75 58.42
N GLY A 136 -46.83 -23.67 57.78
CA GLY A 136 -46.87 -25.09 58.10
C GLY A 136 -46.43 -25.40 59.53
N LEU A 137 -45.39 -24.72 60.03
CA LEU A 137 -44.92 -24.85 61.40
C LEU A 137 -45.92 -24.26 62.40
N LEU A 138 -46.48 -23.08 62.11
CA LEU A 138 -47.52 -22.47 62.94
C LEU A 138 -48.75 -23.37 63.04
N LEU A 139 -49.26 -23.86 61.90
CA LEU A 139 -50.40 -24.76 61.88
C LEU A 139 -50.07 -26.09 62.57
N GLY A 140 -48.89 -26.68 62.33
CA GLY A 140 -48.45 -27.90 62.97
C GLY A 140 -48.32 -27.80 64.49
N LEU A 141 -48.02 -26.61 65.03
CA LEU A 141 -47.95 -26.36 66.47
C LEU A 141 -49.34 -26.04 67.08
N VAL A 142 -50.18 -25.29 66.36
CA VAL A 142 -51.48 -24.81 66.87
C VAL A 142 -52.60 -25.84 66.71
N LEU A 143 -52.64 -26.60 65.61
CA LEU A 143 -53.66 -27.62 65.35
C LEU A 143 -53.76 -28.70 66.46
N PRO A 144 -52.65 -29.25 67.00
CA PRO A 144 -52.70 -30.26 68.06
C PRO A 144 -53.27 -29.73 69.37
N HIS A 145 -53.18 -28.42 69.61
CA HIS A 145 -53.62 -27.81 70.86
C HIS A 145 -55.12 -27.46 70.86
N MET A 146 -55.69 -27.18 69.69
CA MET A 146 -57.12 -26.86 69.54
C MET A 146 -58.01 -28.07 69.28
N ILE A 147 -57.47 -29.15 68.71
CA ILE A 147 -58.25 -30.36 68.45
C ILE A 147 -58.22 -31.25 69.71
N PRO A 148 -59.35 -31.43 70.43
CA PRO A 148 -59.37 -32.27 71.62
C PRO A 148 -59.00 -33.70 71.24
N SER A 149 -58.03 -34.28 71.96
CA SER A 149 -57.56 -35.63 71.68
C SER A 149 -58.73 -36.62 71.77
N ARG A 150 -58.91 -37.45 70.73
CA ARG A 150 -59.82 -38.58 70.81
C ARG A 150 -59.21 -39.58 71.77
N LYS A 151 -59.66 -39.52 73.03
CA LYS A 151 -59.38 -40.57 74.03
C LYS A 151 -59.79 -41.91 73.43
N ARG A 152 -58.80 -42.78 73.14
CA ARG A 152 -59.07 -44.20 72.90
C ARG A 152 -59.56 -44.79 74.21
N LYS A 153 -60.84 -45.11 74.24
CA LYS A 153 -61.51 -45.75 75.36
C LYS A 153 -61.44 -47.25 75.10
N ASP A 154 -60.27 -47.84 75.29
CA ASP A 154 -60.13 -49.30 75.27
C ASP A 154 -60.66 -49.81 76.61
N ARG A 155 -61.98 -50.07 76.62
CA ARG A 155 -62.64 -50.86 77.66
C ARG A 155 -62.47 -52.33 77.32
N TRP A 156 -61.61 -53.01 78.07
CA TRP A 156 -61.69 -54.46 78.26
C TRP A 156 -61.04 -54.83 79.60
N MET A 157 -61.88 -55.09 80.61
CA MET A 157 -61.85 -56.27 81.50
C MET A 157 -62.83 -56.06 82.67
N ASN A 158 -63.81 -56.97 82.73
CA ASN A 158 -64.84 -57.28 83.75
C ASN A 158 -65.54 -56.14 84.49
#